data_AF-A0A915C9R7-F1
#
_entry.id   AF-A0A915C9R7-F1
#
_cell.length_a   1.000
_cell.length_b   1.000
_cell.length_c   1.000
_cell.angle_alpha   90.00
_cell.angle_beta   90.00
_cell.angle_gamma   90.00
#
_symmetry.space_group_name_H-M   'P 1'
#
loop_
_entity.id
_entity.type
_entity.pdbx_description
1 polymer ?
#
loop_
_entity_poly.entity_id
_entity_poly.type
_entity_poly.pdbx_seq_one_letter_code
_entity_poly.pdbx_strand_id
1 'polypeptide(L)'
;MSKSGEGDPQQIVEKRPDTVNVEFPPRLQRDATPWSKERLRELLEGGTVEKGPIVVKFTNFKKIDGEATAESRGSGAIVFPFKWNIELKFTVKVAGSDVEYEGYIEIPNLSDENEADNVDVTLSLETMGPYDAEIRHLFNNEVTAFIRKQMAVYIRVHS
;
A
#
# COMPACT_ATOMS: atom_id res chain seq x y z
N MET A 1 -51.09 50.25 58.20
CA MET A 1 -49.63 50.13 58.09
C MET A 1 -49.28 50.08 56.61
N SER A 2 -48.64 51.13 56.11
CA SER A 2 -48.14 51.25 54.73
C SER A 2 -46.82 50.49 54.58
N LYS A 3 -46.57 49.91 53.39
CA LYS A 3 -45.27 50.05 52.71
C LYS A 3 -45.37 49.69 51.22
N SER A 4 -45.03 50.68 50.41
CA SER A 4 -44.72 50.65 48.98
C SER A 4 -43.31 50.09 48.74
N GLY A 5 -42.98 49.81 47.47
CA GLY A 5 -41.61 49.75 46.95
C GLY A 5 -41.29 48.38 46.33
N GLU A 6 -41.42 48.17 45.03
CA GLU A 6 -40.55 48.67 43.95
C GLU A 6 -39.34 47.74 43.71
N GLY A 7 -39.06 47.50 42.43
CA GLY A 7 -38.39 46.31 41.93
C GLY A 7 -36.88 46.24 42.13
N ASP A 8 -36.34 45.05 41.87
CA ASP A 8 -35.08 44.90 41.16
C ASP A 8 -35.06 43.54 40.42
N PRO A 9 -35.03 43.53 39.07
CA PRO A 9 -34.96 42.31 38.28
C PRO A 9 -33.50 41.83 38.23
N GLN A 10 -33.03 41.20 39.31
CA GLN A 10 -31.68 40.67 39.34
C GLN A 10 -31.58 39.28 38.70
N GLN A 11 -31.12 39.33 37.45
CA GLN A 11 -30.43 38.27 36.72
C GLN A 11 -31.25 36.99 36.46
N ILE A 12 -32.16 37.09 35.49
CA ILE A 12 -32.31 35.96 34.56
C ILE A 12 -30.94 35.81 33.91
N VAL A 13 -30.19 34.79 34.33
CA VAL A 13 -29.02 34.33 33.57
C VAL A 13 -29.57 33.89 32.22
N GLU A 14 -29.54 34.83 31.28
CA GLU A 14 -29.70 34.58 29.87
C GLU A 14 -28.68 33.49 29.54
N LYS A 15 -29.18 32.26 29.35
CA LYS A 15 -28.37 31.16 28.87
C LYS A 15 -27.89 31.58 27.50
N ARG A 16 -26.67 32.11 27.46
CA ARG A 16 -25.90 32.27 26.22
C ARG A 16 -25.96 30.92 25.49
N PRO A 17 -26.53 30.83 24.28
CA PRO A 17 -26.35 29.67 23.43
C PRO A 17 -24.96 29.74 22.78
N ASP A 18 -23.90 29.91 23.59
CA ASP A 18 -22.53 30.13 23.11
C ASP A 18 -21.63 28.97 23.50
N THR A 19 -22.07 27.76 23.17
CA THR A 19 -21.14 26.70 22.83
C THR A 19 -21.80 25.87 21.75
N VAL A 20 -21.67 26.32 20.49
CA VAL A 20 -21.74 25.38 19.38
C VAL A 20 -20.68 24.35 19.70
N ASN A 21 -21.12 23.16 20.12
CA ASN A 21 -20.24 22.03 20.30
C ASN A 21 -19.71 21.76 18.89
N VAL A 22 -18.51 22.25 18.59
CA VAL A 22 -17.82 21.92 17.34
C VAL A 22 -17.37 20.49 17.54
N GLU A 23 -18.31 19.56 17.40
CA GLU A 23 -18.00 18.14 17.39
C GLU A 23 -17.10 17.94 16.18
N PHE A 24 -15.80 17.76 16.45
CA PHE A 24 -14.88 17.30 15.44
C PHE A 24 -15.50 16.02 14.83
N PRO A 25 -15.55 15.90 13.49
CA PRO A 25 -16.14 14.73 12.86
C PRO A 25 -15.49 13.47 13.45
N PRO A 26 -16.27 12.39 13.67
CA PRO A 26 -15.72 11.15 14.19
C PRO A 26 -14.57 10.71 13.28
N ARG A 27 -13.45 10.28 13.88
CA ARG A 27 -12.30 9.74 13.14
C ARG A 27 -12.81 8.75 12.10
N LEU A 28 -12.59 9.04 10.82
CA LEU A 28 -13.06 8.17 9.76
C LEU A 28 -11.92 7.22 9.41
N GLN A 29 -12.07 5.97 9.86
CA GLN A 29 -11.28 4.83 9.40
C GLN A 29 -12.02 4.18 8.24
N ARG A 30 -11.37 4.04 7.09
CA ARG A 30 -11.89 3.35 5.92
C ARG A 30 -11.01 2.15 5.61
N ASP A 31 -11.65 1.04 5.25
CA ASP A 31 -10.94 -0.10 4.68
C ASP A 31 -10.46 0.28 3.27
N ALA A 32 -9.14 0.26 3.07
CA ALA A 32 -8.47 0.54 1.81
C ALA A 32 -7.89 -0.74 1.17
N THR A 33 -8.15 -1.90 1.78
CA THR A 33 -7.68 -3.22 1.32
C THR A 33 -8.12 -3.51 -0.12
N PRO A 34 -9.39 -3.30 -0.53
CA PRO A 34 -9.80 -3.59 -1.91
C PRO A 34 -9.06 -2.74 -2.93
N TRP A 35 -9.03 -1.42 -2.71
CA TRP A 35 -8.34 -0.47 -3.58
C TRP A 35 -6.84 -0.77 -3.67
N SER A 36 -6.20 -1.11 -2.55
CA SER A 36 -4.77 -1.43 -2.52
C SER A 36 -4.44 -2.70 -3.28
N LYS A 37 -5.29 -3.74 -3.18
CA LYS A 37 -5.12 -4.98 -3.95
C LYS A 37 -5.23 -4.71 -5.45
N GLU A 38 -6.19 -3.89 -5.88
CA GLU A 38 -6.32 -3.48 -7.28
C GLU A 38 -5.10 -2.68 -7.73
N ARG A 39 -4.64 -1.74 -6.91
CA ARG A 39 -3.47 -0.92 -7.24
C ARG A 39 -2.19 -1.74 -7.38
N LEU A 40 -1.97 -2.72 -6.51
CA LEU A 40 -0.83 -3.64 -6.61
C LEU A 40 -0.89 -4.47 -7.90
N ARG A 41 -2.09 -4.90 -8.31
CA ARG A 41 -2.29 -5.59 -9.59
C ARG A 41 -1.92 -4.71 -10.77
N GLU A 42 -2.39 -3.46 -10.81
CA GLU A 42 -2.07 -2.51 -11.88
C GLU A 42 -0.56 -2.24 -12.02
N LEU A 43 0.19 -2.23 -10.91
CA LEU A 43 1.61 -1.89 -10.90
C LEU A 43 2.51 -3.07 -11.29
N LEU A 44 2.08 -4.29 -11.00
CA LEU A 44 2.92 -5.49 -11.11
C LEU A 44 2.47 -6.46 -12.20
N GLU A 45 1.18 -6.65 -12.43
CA GLU A 45 0.71 -7.56 -13.50
C GLU A 45 1.02 -6.98 -14.88
N GLY A 46 1.52 -7.83 -15.79
CA GLY A 46 1.93 -7.40 -17.12
C GLY A 46 3.25 -6.64 -17.18
N GLY A 47 3.88 -6.35 -16.02
CA GLY A 47 5.21 -5.79 -15.95
C GLY A 47 6.23 -6.68 -16.67
N THR A 48 7.16 -6.06 -17.38
CA THR A 48 8.22 -6.75 -18.12
C THR A 48 9.58 -6.17 -17.78
N VAL A 49 10.57 -7.06 -17.62
CA VAL A 49 11.96 -6.70 -17.37
C VAL A 49 12.81 -7.43 -18.40
N GLU A 50 13.58 -6.68 -19.16
CA GLU A 50 14.39 -7.20 -20.25
C GLU A 50 15.87 -6.92 -20.00
N LYS A 51 16.72 -7.92 -20.22
CA LYS A 51 18.17 -7.76 -20.18
C LYS A 51 18.84 -8.69 -21.18
N GLY A 52 19.35 -8.11 -22.26
CA GLY A 52 19.99 -8.86 -23.33
C GLY A 52 19.01 -9.87 -23.95
N PRO A 53 19.32 -11.18 -23.95
CA PRO A 53 18.43 -12.20 -24.51
C PRO A 53 17.31 -12.63 -23.56
N ILE A 54 17.30 -12.20 -22.29
CA ILE A 54 16.36 -12.68 -21.27
C ILE A 54 15.23 -11.67 -21.08
N VAL A 55 13.99 -12.14 -21.20
CA VAL A 55 12.77 -11.37 -20.98
C VAL A 55 11.98 -12.02 -19.86
N VAL A 56 11.77 -11.29 -18.77
CA VAL A 56 10.91 -11.69 -17.64
C VAL A 56 9.56 -10.97 -17.78
N LYS A 57 8.47 -11.72 -17.67
CA LYS A 57 7.11 -11.18 -17.70
C LYS A 57 6.35 -11.62 -16.46
N PHE A 58 5.83 -10.66 -15.69
CA PHE A 58 4.92 -10.93 -14.58
C PHE A 58 3.53 -11.21 -15.11
N THR A 59 2.90 -12.28 -14.63
CA THR A 59 1.62 -12.77 -15.14
C THR A 59 0.48 -12.46 -14.19
N ASN A 60 0.30 -13.27 -13.15
CA ASN A 60 -0.80 -13.14 -12.20
C ASN A 60 -0.30 -13.28 -10.77
N PHE A 61 -0.99 -12.64 -9.84
CA PHE A 61 -0.75 -12.87 -8.42
C PHE A 61 -1.21 -14.27 -8.01
N LYS A 62 -0.33 -15.00 -7.34
CA LYS A 62 -0.65 -16.24 -6.63
C LYS A 62 -1.29 -15.91 -5.29
N LYS A 63 -0.84 -14.85 -4.62
CA LYS A 63 -1.33 -14.43 -3.30
C LYS A 63 -1.14 -12.93 -3.07
N ILE A 64 -2.12 -12.29 -2.44
CA ILE A 64 -2.01 -10.94 -1.88
C ILE A 64 -2.69 -10.96 -0.52
N ASP A 65 -1.91 -11.24 0.52
CA ASP A 65 -2.38 -11.31 1.90
C ASP A 65 -1.93 -10.08 2.66
N GLY A 66 -2.84 -9.48 3.39
CA GLY A 66 -2.57 -8.23 4.08
C GLY A 66 -3.79 -7.35 4.19
N GLU A 67 -3.55 -6.18 4.76
CA GLU A 67 -4.56 -5.18 5.04
C GLU A 67 -3.99 -3.78 4.78
N ALA A 68 -4.88 -2.87 4.39
CA ALA A 68 -4.58 -1.46 4.31
C ALA A 68 -5.79 -0.67 4.82
N THR A 69 -5.54 0.34 5.64
CA THR A 69 -6.60 1.25 6.10
C THR A 69 -6.24 2.69 5.75
N ALA A 70 -7.25 3.55 5.72
CA ALA A 70 -7.08 4.98 5.58
C ALA A 70 -7.71 5.66 6.79
N GLU A 71 -6.91 6.42 7.53
CA GLU A 71 -7.36 7.09 8.75
C GLU A 71 -7.12 8.60 8.67
N SER A 72 -8.19 9.36 8.89
CA SER A 72 -8.08 10.81 9.09
C SER A 72 -7.83 11.13 10.56
N ARG A 73 -6.72 11.82 10.85
CA ARG A 73 -6.43 12.32 12.19
C ARG A 73 -7.06 13.71 12.38
N GLY A 74 -7.45 14.04 13.61
CA GLY A 74 -8.10 15.32 13.95
C GLY A 74 -7.28 16.58 13.64
N SER A 75 -6.00 16.43 13.27
CA SER A 75 -5.12 17.50 12.78
C SER A 75 -5.14 17.71 11.25
N GLY A 76 -5.94 16.94 10.50
CA GLY A 76 -6.02 17.00 9.03
C GLY A 76 -5.02 16.11 8.29
N ALA A 77 -4.09 15.47 9.00
CA ALA A 77 -3.20 14.47 8.42
C ALA A 77 -3.93 13.14 8.19
N ILE A 78 -3.73 12.55 7.01
CA ILE A 78 -4.21 11.20 6.69
C ILE A 78 -3.05 10.23 6.89
N VAL A 79 -3.31 9.10 7.54
CA VAL A 79 -2.33 8.00 7.67
C VAL A 79 -2.90 6.78 6.96
N PHE A 80 -2.04 6.10 6.22
CA PHE A 80 -2.36 4.89 5.47
C PHE A 80 -1.45 3.76 5.97
N PRO A 81 -1.77 3.12 7.10
CA PRO A 81 -1.05 1.93 7.51
C PRO A 81 -1.39 0.79 6.55
N PHE A 82 -0.39 0.03 6.15
CA PHE A 82 -0.57 -1.12 5.28
C PHE A 82 0.48 -2.18 5.56
N LYS A 83 0.10 -3.44 5.36
CA LYS A 83 1.01 -4.57 5.43
C LYS A 83 0.59 -5.62 4.44
N TRP A 84 1.53 -6.06 3.61
CA TRP A 84 1.32 -7.00 2.53
C TRP A 84 2.39 -8.08 2.50
N ASN A 85 1.94 -9.31 2.26
CA ASN A 85 2.72 -10.43 1.81
C ASN A 85 2.20 -10.85 0.44
N ILE A 86 3.05 -10.75 -0.57
CA ILE A 86 2.70 -10.91 -1.98
C ILE A 86 3.44 -12.10 -2.57
N GLU A 87 2.72 -12.93 -3.32
CA GLU A 87 3.30 -13.93 -4.22
C GLU A 87 2.85 -13.62 -5.65
N LEU A 88 3.81 -13.39 -6.56
CA LEU A 88 3.55 -13.01 -7.95
C LEU A 88 4.21 -13.99 -8.92
N LYS A 89 3.42 -14.57 -9.83
CA LYS A 89 3.93 -15.48 -10.85
C LYS A 89 4.60 -14.72 -12.00
N PHE A 90 5.61 -15.34 -12.60
CA PHE A 90 6.27 -14.83 -13.78
C PHE A 90 6.59 -15.96 -14.77
N THR A 91 6.84 -15.58 -16.01
CA THR A 91 7.51 -16.44 -16.99
C THR A 91 8.76 -15.76 -17.54
N VAL A 92 9.75 -16.55 -17.91
CA VAL A 92 11.01 -16.08 -18.48
C VAL A 92 11.27 -16.77 -19.81
N LYS A 93 11.59 -15.97 -20.82
CA LYS A 93 12.01 -16.44 -22.15
C LYS A 93 13.43 -16.00 -22.42
N VAL A 94 14.23 -16.92 -22.96
CA VAL A 94 15.60 -16.65 -23.38
C VAL A 94 15.68 -16.77 -24.89
N ALA A 95 16.06 -15.69 -25.57
CA ALA A 95 16.20 -15.67 -27.01
C ALA A 95 17.22 -16.72 -27.47
N GLY A 96 16.82 -17.59 -28.41
CA GLY A 96 17.64 -18.70 -28.88
C GLY A 96 17.54 -19.98 -28.04
N SER A 97 16.65 -20.02 -27.04
CA SER A 97 16.31 -21.24 -26.29
C SER A 97 14.82 -21.54 -26.43
N ASP A 98 14.48 -22.82 -26.55
CA ASP A 98 13.09 -23.29 -26.53
C ASP A 98 12.57 -23.53 -25.10
N VAL A 99 13.40 -23.28 -24.07
CA VAL A 99 13.04 -23.45 -22.67
C VAL A 99 12.36 -22.18 -22.16
N GLU A 100 11.11 -22.32 -21.72
CA GLU A 100 10.38 -21.30 -20.97
C GLU A 100 10.46 -21.63 -19.48
N TYR A 101 10.89 -20.67 -18.67
CA TYR A 101 10.99 -20.85 -17.21
C TYR A 101 9.77 -20.25 -16.55
N GLU A 102 9.21 -20.99 -15.61
CA GLU A 102 8.09 -20.54 -14.79
C GLU A 102 8.50 -20.50 -13.33
N GLY A 103 7.86 -19.62 -12.58
CA GLY A 103 8.09 -19.49 -11.16
C GLY A 103 7.28 -18.36 -10.55
N TYR A 104 7.65 -18.00 -9.34
CA TYR A 104 7.03 -16.91 -8.62
C TYR A 104 8.03 -16.19 -7.72
N ILE A 105 7.76 -14.92 -7.47
CA ILE A 105 8.49 -14.12 -6.48
C ILE A 105 7.64 -13.94 -5.23
N GLU A 106 8.29 -13.87 -4.09
CA GLU A 106 7.68 -13.55 -2.79
C GLU A 106 8.19 -12.20 -2.29
N ILE A 107 7.29 -11.36 -1.81
CA ILE A 107 7.57 -10.08 -1.17
C ILE A 107 6.89 -10.08 0.20
N PRO A 108 7.58 -10.53 1.27
CA PRO A 108 6.96 -10.77 2.57
C PRO A 108 6.89 -9.53 3.47
N ASN A 109 7.64 -8.47 3.16
CA ASN A 109 7.89 -7.34 4.05
C ASN A 109 7.43 -5.98 3.47
N LEU A 110 6.41 -5.95 2.61
CA LEU A 110 5.86 -4.68 2.14
C LEU A 110 4.94 -4.08 3.22
N SER A 111 5.36 -3.01 3.88
CA SER A 111 4.55 -2.32 4.89
C SER A 111 4.84 -0.83 4.96
N ASP A 112 3.99 -0.05 5.62
CA ASP A 112 4.16 1.40 5.80
C ASP A 112 5.40 1.78 6.60
N GLU A 113 5.88 0.87 7.45
CA GLU A 113 7.13 1.02 8.21
C GLU A 113 8.39 0.80 7.36
N ASN A 114 8.26 0.19 6.18
CA ASN A 114 9.40 -0.15 5.33
C ASN A 114 9.49 0.78 4.13
N GLU A 115 10.70 1.27 3.87
CA GLU A 115 10.98 2.00 2.63
C GLU A 115 10.98 1.04 1.43
N ALA A 116 10.57 1.55 0.28
CA ALA A 116 10.54 0.78 -0.97
C ALA A 116 11.90 0.13 -1.31
N ASP A 117 13.01 0.78 -0.96
CA ASP A 117 14.36 0.29 -1.23
C ASP A 117 14.79 -0.87 -0.34
N ASN A 118 14.10 -1.08 0.79
CA ASN A 118 14.38 -2.14 1.77
C ASN A 118 13.46 -3.36 1.62
N VAL A 119 12.62 -3.38 0.59
CA VAL A 119 11.75 -4.52 0.29
C VAL A 119 12.60 -5.72 -0.15
N ASP A 120 12.27 -6.87 0.46
CA ASP A 120 12.88 -8.16 0.17
C ASP A 120 12.13 -8.84 -0.98
N VAL A 121 12.88 -9.42 -1.92
CA VAL A 121 12.32 -10.14 -3.06
C VAL A 121 12.99 -11.51 -3.12
N THR A 122 12.20 -12.57 -2.93
CA THR A 122 12.69 -13.96 -2.98
C THR A 122 12.21 -14.63 -4.25
N LEU A 123 13.11 -15.28 -4.99
CA LEU A 123 12.82 -15.99 -6.24
C LEU A 123 12.65 -17.51 -6.00
N SER A 124 11.54 -18.05 -6.48
CA SER A 124 11.28 -19.48 -6.60
C SER A 124 11.10 -19.87 -8.07
N LEU A 125 12.02 -20.67 -8.60
CA LEU A 125 11.94 -21.23 -9.95
C LEU A 125 11.34 -22.63 -9.88
N GLU A 126 10.33 -22.90 -10.72
CA GLU A 126 9.68 -24.21 -10.84
C GLU A 126 10.28 -25.03 -11.99
N THR A 127 10.78 -24.35 -13.03
CA THR A 127 11.50 -24.97 -14.14
C THR A 127 13.00 -24.93 -13.91
N MET A 128 13.69 -26.04 -14.24
CA MET A 128 15.15 -26.12 -14.25
C MET A 128 15.68 -26.07 -15.68
N GLY A 129 16.81 -25.40 -15.90
CA GLY A 129 17.44 -25.32 -17.20
C GLY A 129 18.85 -24.73 -17.19
N PRO A 130 19.48 -24.61 -18.37
CA PRO A 130 20.87 -24.16 -18.48
C PRO A 130 21.07 -22.69 -18.08
N TYR A 131 20.00 -21.88 -18.00
CA TYR A 131 20.06 -20.45 -17.70
C TYR A 131 19.63 -20.10 -16.26
N ASP A 132 19.50 -21.09 -15.36
CA ASP A 132 19.06 -20.89 -13.98
C ASP A 132 19.89 -19.84 -13.23
N ALA A 133 21.22 -19.85 -13.43
CA ALA A 133 22.14 -18.95 -12.76
C ALA A 133 21.99 -17.51 -13.26
N GLU A 134 21.90 -17.32 -14.58
CA GLU A 134 21.70 -16.01 -15.21
C GLU A 134 20.34 -15.41 -14.82
N ILE A 135 19.28 -16.24 -14.78
CA ILE A 135 17.96 -15.82 -14.33
C ILE A 135 18.03 -15.35 -12.88
N ARG A 136 18.60 -16.16 -11.97
CA ARG A 136 18.76 -15.75 -10.56
C ARG A 136 19.54 -14.45 -10.40
N HIS A 137 20.62 -14.27 -11.17
CA HIS A 137 21.40 -13.04 -11.15
C HIS A 137 20.59 -11.84 -11.65
N LEU A 138 19.81 -12.01 -12.72
CA LEU A 138 18.91 -10.97 -13.23
C LEU A 138 17.84 -10.61 -12.20
N PHE A 139 17.30 -11.61 -11.50
CA PHE A 139 16.28 -11.36 -10.48
C PHE A 139 16.81 -10.51 -9.32
N ASN A 140 17.99 -10.86 -8.80
CA ASN A 140 18.61 -10.15 -7.68
C ASN A 140 18.95 -8.68 -7.98
N ASN A 141 19.12 -8.32 -9.26
CA ASN A 141 19.50 -6.98 -9.67
C ASN A 141 18.32 -6.26 -10.34
N GLU A 142 18.03 -6.59 -11.59
CA GLU A 142 17.09 -5.86 -12.42
C GLU A 142 15.63 -6.00 -11.98
N VAL A 143 15.21 -7.22 -11.62
CA VAL A 143 13.84 -7.44 -11.14
C VAL A 143 13.66 -6.81 -9.77
N THR A 144 14.59 -7.02 -8.83
CA THR A 144 14.52 -6.37 -7.52
C THR A 144 14.44 -4.86 -7.66
N ALA A 145 15.26 -4.24 -8.52
CA ALA A 145 15.19 -2.80 -8.78
C ALA A 145 13.83 -2.36 -9.38
N PHE A 146 13.29 -3.14 -10.33
CA PHE A 146 11.96 -2.89 -10.89
C PHE A 146 10.86 -2.96 -9.82
N ILE A 147 10.84 -4.03 -9.01
CA ILE A 147 9.86 -4.23 -7.94
C ILE A 147 9.94 -3.08 -6.94
N ARG A 148 11.13 -2.72 -6.46
CA ARG A 148 11.32 -1.60 -5.52
C ARG A 148 10.80 -0.29 -6.10
N LYS A 149 11.04 -0.03 -7.39
CA LYS A 149 10.47 1.14 -8.08
C LYS A 149 8.95 1.12 -8.09
N GLN A 150 8.31 -0.03 -8.35
CA GLN A 150 6.85 -0.13 -8.29
C GLN A 150 6.32 0.04 -6.86
N MET A 151 7.02 -0.49 -5.86
CA MET A 151 6.67 -0.31 -4.45
C MET A 151 6.79 1.17 -4.05
N ALA A 152 7.80 1.90 -4.53
CA ALA A 152 7.91 3.33 -4.30
C ALA A 152 6.72 4.12 -4.88
N VAL A 153 6.23 3.72 -6.06
CA VAL A 153 5.01 4.31 -6.66
C VAL A 153 3.79 4.03 -5.80
N TYR A 154 3.64 2.80 -5.30
CA TYR A 154 2.54 2.43 -4.39
C TYR A 154 2.56 3.28 -3.11
N ILE A 155 3.71 3.36 -2.43
CA ILE A 155 3.87 4.10 -1.17
C ILE A 155 3.59 5.60 -1.35
N ARG A 156 4.07 6.18 -2.47
CA ARG A 156 3.93 7.63 -2.73
C ARG A 156 2.47 8.08 -2.90
N VAL A 157 1.56 7.21 -3.33
CA VAL A 157 0.13 7.56 -3.43
C VAL A 157 -0.46 7.89 -2.05
N HIS A 158 0.21 7.47 -0.98
CA HIS A 158 -0.24 7.60 0.41
C HIS A 158 0.57 8.59 1.25
N SER A 159 1.60 9.23 0.67
CA SER A 159 2.50 10.17 1.36
C SER A 159 2.13 11.65 1.13
#